data_AF-A0A944QGG3-F1
#
_entry.id   AF-A0A944QGG3-F1
#
_cell.length_a   1.000
_cell.length_b   1.000
_cell.length_c   1.000
_cell.angle_alpha   90.00
_cell.angle_beta   90.00
_cell.angle_gamma   90.00
#
_symmetry.space_group_name_H-M   'P 1'
#
loop_
_entity.id
_entity.type
_entity.pdbx_description
1 polymer ?
#
loop_
_entity_poly.entity_id
_entity_poly.type
_entity_poly.pdbx_seq_one_letter_code
_entity_poly.pdbx_strand_id
1 'polypeptide(L)'
;MKRVLLSVPLIVMLASGTAGCSHPNACPAIGWSNSATVILQGPVETVGSVEFCADGTCSVPAPKPTTAPKATVKPEASFVPGQASPGAPAARGTPVSTSKYGPYLGRKVDDSTWQFNTTMSAPKKATVRAMSASGEVLAERDVDLAWTRVGGSEQCGGPATAGPITLSLR
;
A
#
# COMPACT_ATOMS: atom_id res chain seq x y z
N MET A 1 -18.50 26.90 77.69
CA MET A 1 -17.79 26.95 76.39
C MET A 1 -17.19 25.59 76.09
N LYS A 2 -17.79 24.81 75.18
CA LYS A 2 -17.20 23.59 74.59
C LYS A 2 -17.70 23.54 73.15
N ARG A 3 -16.82 23.89 72.22
CA ARG A 3 -17.13 24.03 70.79
C ARG A 3 -17.22 22.64 70.17
N VAL A 4 -18.40 22.34 69.64
CA VAL A 4 -18.66 21.23 68.72
C VAL A 4 -17.88 21.50 67.43
N LEU A 5 -16.99 20.59 67.04
CA LEU A 5 -16.36 20.59 65.72
C LEU A 5 -16.78 19.31 65.01
N LEU A 6 -17.87 19.42 64.26
CA LEU A 6 -18.16 18.56 63.12
C LEU A 6 -17.29 19.05 61.95
N SER A 7 -16.45 18.19 61.39
CA SER A 7 -15.83 18.41 60.09
C SER A 7 -16.07 17.18 59.21
N VAL A 8 -16.97 17.39 58.25
CA VAL A 8 -17.37 16.49 57.17
C VAL A 8 -16.16 16.19 56.27
N PRO A 9 -15.90 14.92 55.89
CA PRO A 9 -14.84 14.61 54.93
C PRO A 9 -15.28 15.04 53.52
N LEU A 10 -14.62 16.05 52.97
CA LEU A 10 -14.72 16.44 51.57
C LEU A 10 -14.00 15.39 50.71
N ILE A 11 -14.71 14.33 50.32
CA ILE A 11 -14.25 13.37 49.32
C ILE A 11 -14.30 14.08 47.96
N VAL A 12 -13.17 14.63 47.53
CA VAL A 12 -12.98 15.04 46.14
C VAL A 12 -12.72 13.78 45.33
N MET A 13 -13.78 13.17 44.80
CA MET A 13 -13.65 12.22 43.68
C MET A 13 -13.19 13.01 42.45
N LEU A 14 -11.88 13.05 42.22
CA LEU A 14 -11.36 13.42 40.91
C LEU A 14 -11.82 12.34 39.92
N ALA A 15 -12.80 12.70 39.09
CA ALA A 15 -13.12 11.99 37.88
C ALA A 15 -11.88 12.00 36.97
N SER A 16 -11.08 10.94 37.05
CA SER A 16 -10.04 10.64 36.07
C SER A 16 -10.73 10.38 34.74
N GLY A 17 -10.89 11.44 33.97
CA GLY A 17 -11.45 11.41 32.64
C GLY A 17 -10.78 10.33 31.82
N THR A 18 -11.59 9.56 31.10
CA THR A 18 -11.16 8.61 30.09
C THR A 18 -10.23 9.33 29.12
N ALA A 19 -8.92 9.13 29.26
CA ALA A 19 -7.94 9.47 28.23
C ALA A 19 -8.20 8.55 27.03
N GLY A 20 -9.17 8.93 26.21
CA GLY A 20 -9.37 8.34 24.89
C GLY A 20 -8.07 8.48 24.11
N CYS A 21 -7.70 7.42 23.40
CA CYS A 21 -6.44 7.25 22.68
C CYS A 21 -6.22 8.30 21.57
N SER A 22 -5.94 9.55 21.92
CA SER A 22 -5.41 10.56 21.00
C SER A 22 -3.93 10.73 21.31
N HIS A 23 -3.11 9.76 20.92
CA HIS A 23 -1.68 10.00 20.81
C HIS A 23 -1.47 10.75 19.49
N PRO A 24 -1.16 12.06 19.49
CA PRO A 24 -0.97 12.85 18.26
C PRO A 24 0.19 12.34 17.38
N ASN A 25 0.95 11.36 17.90
CA ASN A 25 2.16 10.79 17.33
C ASN A 25 1.99 9.33 16.87
N ALA A 26 0.80 8.75 16.98
CA ALA A 26 0.56 7.39 16.52
C ALA A 26 0.33 7.39 15.00
N CYS A 27 1.20 6.69 14.26
CA CYS A 27 1.05 6.54 12.83
C CYS A 27 -0.18 5.66 12.52
N PRO A 28 -1.08 6.07 11.61
CA PRO A 28 -2.22 5.25 11.25
C PRO A 28 -1.74 3.93 10.65
N ALA A 29 -2.39 2.82 10.98
CA ALA A 29 -2.09 1.49 10.43
C ALA A 29 -2.52 1.33 8.95
N ILE A 30 -2.55 2.43 8.19
CA ILE A 30 -2.85 2.44 6.76
C ILE A 30 -1.54 2.16 6.03
N GLY A 31 -1.46 1.02 5.35
CA GLY A 31 -0.33 0.69 4.50
C GLY A 31 -0.20 1.67 3.33
N TRP A 32 1.03 2.01 2.97
CA TRP A 32 1.35 2.76 1.77
C TRP A 32 2.18 1.89 0.81
N SER A 33 2.31 2.33 -0.43
CA SER A 33 3.13 1.64 -1.41
C SER A 33 4.01 2.59 -2.19
N ASN A 34 5.21 2.11 -2.51
CA ASN A 34 6.16 2.79 -3.36
C ASN A 34 5.94 2.47 -4.84
N SER A 35 6.43 3.34 -5.72
CA SER A 35 6.43 3.07 -7.17
C SER A 35 7.72 3.47 -7.88
N ALA A 36 8.20 2.62 -8.77
CA ALA A 36 9.29 2.91 -9.70
C ALA A 36 8.75 3.01 -11.12
N THR A 37 9.19 4.01 -11.89
CA THR A 37 8.79 4.20 -13.29
C THR A 37 9.95 3.89 -14.22
N VAL A 38 9.70 3.09 -15.25
CA VAL A 38 10.64 2.76 -16.33
C VAL A 38 10.11 3.32 -17.63
N ILE A 39 10.99 3.99 -18.39
CA ILE A 39 10.70 4.51 -19.73
C ILE A 39 11.60 3.78 -20.73
N LEU A 40 10.98 3.19 -21.74
CA LEU A 40 11.63 2.53 -22.85
C LEU A 40 11.97 3.54 -23.94
N GLN A 41 13.15 3.42 -24.54
CA GLN A 41 13.58 4.22 -25.69
C GLN A 41 13.99 3.29 -26.83
N GLY A 42 13.41 3.48 -28.02
CA GLY A 42 13.66 2.65 -29.20
C GLY A 42 12.41 1.88 -29.65
N PRO A 43 12.57 0.72 -30.33
CA PRO A 43 11.46 -0.04 -30.93
C PRO A 43 10.61 -0.79 -29.89
N VAL A 44 9.71 -0.06 -29.23
CA VAL A 44 8.86 -0.57 -28.12
C VAL A 44 7.84 -1.61 -28.55
N GLU A 45 7.50 -1.70 -29.83
CA GLU A 45 6.56 -2.67 -30.41
C GLU A 45 7.01 -4.13 -30.28
N THR A 46 8.32 -4.34 -30.15
CA THR A 46 8.91 -5.68 -29.97
C THR A 46 8.86 -6.16 -28.52
N VAL A 47 8.58 -5.26 -27.57
CA VAL A 47 8.60 -5.54 -26.13
C VAL A 47 7.30 -6.20 -25.70
N GLY A 48 7.40 -7.45 -25.24
CA GLY A 48 6.28 -8.20 -24.67
C GLY A 48 6.12 -7.96 -23.17
N SER A 49 7.22 -7.73 -22.43
CA SER A 49 7.18 -7.50 -20.99
C SER A 49 8.40 -6.74 -20.48
N VAL A 50 8.26 -6.10 -19.31
CA VAL A 50 9.39 -5.51 -18.58
C VAL A 50 9.42 -6.07 -17.16
N GLU A 51 10.60 -6.52 -16.73
CA GLU A 51 10.86 -6.99 -15.37
C GLU A 51 11.64 -5.95 -14.56
N PHE A 52 11.28 -5.86 -13.29
CA PHE A 52 12.02 -5.16 -12.26
C PHE A 52 12.45 -6.18 -11.20
N CYS A 53 13.74 -6.39 -11.05
CA CYS A 53 14.31 -7.34 -10.10
C CYS A 53 15.10 -6.60 -9.03
N ALA A 54 14.77 -6.82 -7.76
CA ALA A 54 15.49 -6.27 -6.63
C ALA A 54 15.54 -7.29 -5.48
N ASP A 55 16.59 -7.25 -4.67
CA ASP A 55 16.75 -8.17 -3.53
C ASP A 55 16.57 -9.65 -3.91
N GLY A 56 17.06 -10.04 -5.11
CA GLY A 56 16.97 -11.41 -5.64
C GLY A 56 15.57 -11.84 -6.10
N THR A 57 14.58 -10.95 -6.10
CA THR A 57 13.20 -11.25 -6.52
C THR A 57 12.76 -10.35 -7.68
N CYS A 58 12.14 -10.92 -8.70
CA CYS A 58 11.62 -10.19 -9.85
C CYS A 58 10.13 -9.89 -9.74
N SER A 59 9.71 -8.83 -10.41
CA SER A 59 8.32 -8.40 -10.49
C SER A 59 7.45 -9.43 -11.20
N VAL A 60 6.23 -9.57 -10.71
CA VAL A 60 5.16 -10.30 -11.39
C VAL A 60 4.14 -9.31 -11.95
N PRO A 61 3.35 -9.69 -12.97
CA PRO A 61 2.30 -8.82 -13.47
C PRO A 61 1.30 -8.43 -12.37
N ALA A 62 0.96 -7.15 -12.30
CA ALA A 62 -0.07 -6.67 -11.40
C ALA A 62 -1.42 -7.37 -11.72
N PRO A 63 -2.19 -7.81 -10.71
CA PRO A 63 -3.52 -8.34 -10.92
C PRO A 63 -4.38 -7.34 -11.69
N LYS A 64 -5.09 -7.82 -12.71
CA LYS A 64 -6.06 -6.98 -13.41
C LYS A 64 -7.15 -6.56 -12.42
N PRO A 65 -7.58 -5.28 -12.41
CA PRO A 65 -8.73 -4.86 -11.61
C PRO A 65 -9.91 -5.77 -11.94
N THR A 66 -10.38 -6.52 -10.95
CA THR A 66 -11.57 -7.35 -11.12
C THR A 66 -12.78 -6.46 -10.98
N THR A 67 -13.76 -6.60 -11.87
CA THR A 67 -15.07 -5.96 -11.77
C THR A 67 -15.92 -6.71 -10.73
N ALA A 68 -15.40 -6.87 -9.51
CA ALA A 68 -16.21 -7.42 -8.43
C ALA A 68 -17.45 -6.54 -8.30
N PRO A 69 -18.66 -7.13 -8.17
CA PRO A 69 -19.87 -6.34 -7.99
C PRO A 69 -19.65 -5.43 -6.79
N LYS A 70 -19.77 -4.11 -7.00
CA LYS A 70 -19.73 -3.14 -5.92
C LYS A 70 -20.89 -3.48 -4.98
N ALA A 71 -20.60 -4.17 -3.88
CA ALA A 71 -21.59 -4.47 -2.87
C ALA A 71 -22.07 -3.12 -2.30
N THR A 72 -23.23 -2.67 -2.78
CA THR A 72 -23.86 -1.46 -2.27
C THR A 72 -24.51 -1.87 -0.96
N VAL A 73 -23.81 -1.63 0.14
CA VAL A 73 -24.41 -1.72 1.46
C VAL A 73 -25.43 -0.59 1.55
N LYS A 74 -26.71 -0.91 1.38
CA LYS A 74 -27.80 0.02 1.69
C LYS A 74 -27.86 0.14 3.21
N PRO A 75 -27.68 1.33 3.81
CA PRO A 75 -27.87 1.49 5.25
C PRO A 75 -29.30 1.10 5.59
N GLU A 76 -29.45 0.10 6.45
CA GLU A 76 -30.77 -0.27 6.96
C GLU A 76 -31.21 0.80 7.96
N ALA A 77 -32.46 1.27 7.84
CA ALA A 77 -33.01 2.35 8.67
C ALA A 77 -33.14 1.97 10.17
N SER A 78 -32.78 0.74 10.54
CA SER A 78 -32.97 0.16 11.87
C SER A 78 -31.65 -0.03 12.64
N PHE A 79 -30.62 0.77 12.36
CA PHE A 79 -29.38 0.71 13.14
C PHE A 79 -29.62 1.20 14.57
N VAL A 80 -29.61 0.29 15.54
CA VAL A 80 -29.65 0.61 16.97
C VAL A 80 -28.20 0.63 17.49
N PRO A 81 -27.71 1.77 18.02
CA PRO A 81 -26.38 1.84 18.62
C PRO A 81 -26.18 0.79 19.72
N GLY A 82 -25.10 0.03 19.65
CA GLY A 82 -24.76 -1.00 20.65
C GLY A 82 -25.30 -2.40 20.37
N GLN A 83 -26.09 -2.60 19.31
CA GLN A 83 -26.56 -3.93 18.89
C GLN A 83 -25.92 -4.33 17.56
N ALA A 84 -25.18 -5.45 17.56
CA ALA A 84 -24.74 -6.08 16.33
C ALA A 84 -25.94 -6.77 15.67
N SER A 85 -26.28 -6.39 14.43
CA SER A 85 -27.21 -7.19 13.63
C SER A 85 -26.61 -8.58 13.39
N PRO A 86 -27.39 -9.67 13.54
CA PRO A 86 -27.01 -10.99 13.04
C PRO A 86 -27.13 -10.98 11.51
N GLY A 87 -26.27 -10.23 10.84
CA GLY A 87 -26.10 -10.37 9.40
C GLY A 87 -25.60 -11.77 9.13
N ALA A 88 -26.28 -12.51 8.24
CA ALA A 88 -25.76 -13.79 7.77
C ALA A 88 -24.30 -13.59 7.31
N PRO A 89 -23.35 -14.44 7.74
CA PRO A 89 -21.96 -14.30 7.33
C PRO A 89 -21.93 -14.30 5.80
N ALA A 90 -21.28 -13.30 5.22
CA ALA A 90 -21.06 -13.27 3.78
C ALA A 90 -20.47 -14.63 3.36
N ALA A 91 -21.08 -15.26 2.36
CA ALA A 91 -20.55 -16.51 1.81
C ALA A 91 -19.07 -16.28 1.51
N ARG A 92 -18.20 -17.13 2.08
CA ARG A 92 -16.75 -17.01 1.90
C ARG A 92 -16.49 -17.03 0.41
N GLY A 93 -16.07 -15.89 -0.14
CA GLY A 93 -15.69 -15.81 -1.55
C GLY A 93 -14.61 -16.85 -1.83
N THR A 94 -14.70 -17.50 -2.98
CA THR A 94 -13.64 -18.42 -3.42
C THR A 94 -12.36 -17.59 -3.59
N PRO A 95 -11.27 -17.86 -2.86
CA PRO A 95 -10.02 -17.15 -3.06
C PRO A 95 -9.57 -17.37 -4.50
N VAL A 96 -9.30 -16.28 -5.22
CA VAL A 96 -8.71 -16.33 -6.56
C VAL A 96 -7.25 -16.74 -6.38
N SER A 97 -7.01 -18.05 -6.28
CA SER A 97 -5.74 -18.65 -5.82
C SER A 97 -4.63 -18.66 -6.88
N THR A 98 -4.85 -18.06 -8.06
CA THR A 98 -3.92 -18.18 -9.19
C THR A 98 -2.95 -16.99 -9.34
N SER A 99 -3.16 -15.89 -8.63
CA SER A 99 -2.22 -14.78 -8.66
C SER A 99 -0.99 -15.12 -7.82
N LYS A 100 0.16 -15.33 -8.48
CA LYS A 100 1.45 -15.32 -7.78
C LYS A 100 1.61 -13.93 -7.16
N TYR A 101 1.61 -13.87 -5.83
CA TYR A 101 1.92 -12.64 -5.11
C TYR A 101 3.44 -12.48 -5.06
N GLY A 102 3.92 -11.33 -5.49
CA GLY A 102 5.33 -10.94 -5.39
C GLY A 102 5.46 -9.57 -4.71
N PRO A 103 6.62 -9.27 -4.11
CA PRO A 103 6.88 -7.96 -3.48
C PRO A 103 6.93 -6.82 -4.50
N TYR A 104 7.09 -7.14 -5.79
CA TYR A 104 7.11 -6.19 -6.89
C TYR A 104 6.02 -6.53 -7.91
N LEU A 105 5.19 -5.55 -8.25
CA LEU A 105 4.09 -5.71 -9.18
C LEU A 105 4.27 -4.76 -10.37
N GLY A 106 4.49 -5.33 -11.54
CA GLY A 106 4.67 -4.57 -12.79
C GLY A 106 3.36 -4.37 -13.54
N ARG A 107 3.13 -3.16 -14.04
CA ARG A 107 2.06 -2.87 -15.00
C ARG A 107 2.57 -2.01 -16.15
N LYS A 108 2.05 -2.29 -17.34
CA LYS A 108 2.19 -1.42 -18.51
C LYS A 108 1.25 -0.22 -18.34
N VAL A 109 1.79 1.00 -18.44
CA VAL A 109 1.02 2.26 -18.40
C VAL A 109 0.67 2.67 -19.82
N ASP A 110 1.66 2.63 -20.71
CA ASP A 110 1.54 2.83 -22.16
C ASP A 110 2.63 1.99 -22.89
N ASP A 111 2.80 2.15 -24.20
CA ASP A 111 3.78 1.38 -24.98
C ASP A 111 5.23 1.57 -24.54
N SER A 112 5.58 2.75 -24.04
CA SER A 112 6.93 3.09 -23.58
C SER A 112 7.08 3.11 -22.07
N THR A 113 5.98 3.19 -21.31
CA THR A 113 6.03 3.42 -19.86
C THR A 113 5.54 2.20 -19.08
N TRP A 114 6.38 1.75 -18.15
CA TRP A 114 6.05 0.71 -17.18
C TRP A 114 6.16 1.25 -15.76
N GLN A 115 5.24 0.84 -14.90
CA GLN A 115 5.28 1.18 -13.47
C GLN A 115 5.32 -0.08 -12.62
N PHE A 116 6.22 -0.08 -11.64
CA PHE A 116 6.41 -1.16 -10.68
C PHE A 116 6.03 -0.67 -9.28
N ASN A 117 5.10 -1.34 -8.63
CA ASN A 117 4.78 -1.10 -7.22
C ASN A 117 5.65 -1.99 -6.34
N THR A 118 6.27 -1.43 -5.30
CA THR A 118 7.22 -2.15 -4.43
C THR A 118 6.73 -2.31 -2.99
N THR A 119 5.42 -2.27 -2.74
CA THR A 119 4.85 -2.29 -1.38
C THR A 119 5.55 -1.26 -0.46
N MET A 120 5.79 -1.59 0.81
CA MET A 120 6.48 -0.71 1.77
C MET A 120 8.01 -0.80 1.68
N SER A 121 8.57 -1.50 0.69
CA SER A 121 10.04 -1.60 0.50
C SER A 121 10.53 -0.56 -0.52
N ALA A 122 11.74 -0.05 -0.28
CA ALA A 122 12.44 0.89 -1.16
C ALA A 122 13.85 0.34 -1.44
N PRO A 123 13.97 -0.66 -2.34
CA PRO A 123 15.28 -1.26 -2.64
C PRO A 123 16.24 -0.19 -3.18
N LYS A 124 17.53 -0.31 -2.83
CA LYS A 124 18.54 0.66 -3.27
C LYS A 124 19.04 0.40 -4.68
N LYS A 125 18.92 -0.84 -5.16
CA LYS A 125 19.37 -1.28 -6.48
C LYS A 125 18.30 -2.15 -7.12
N ALA A 126 18.22 -2.11 -8.44
CA ALA A 126 17.43 -3.04 -9.22
C ALA A 126 18.08 -3.33 -10.55
N THR A 127 17.77 -4.49 -11.11
CA THR A 127 18.01 -4.85 -12.51
C THR A 127 16.68 -4.70 -13.25
N VAL A 128 16.68 -3.93 -14.34
CA VAL A 128 15.50 -3.74 -15.20
C VAL A 128 15.76 -4.40 -16.54
N ARG A 129 14.81 -5.21 -17.01
CA ARG A 129 14.92 -5.96 -18.28
C ARG A 129 13.68 -5.76 -19.13
N ALA A 130 13.87 -5.37 -20.39
CA ALA A 130 12.83 -5.44 -21.41
C ALA A 130 13.00 -6.74 -22.18
N MET A 131 11.90 -7.49 -22.32
CA MET A 131 11.88 -8.77 -23.00
C MET A 131 10.83 -8.80 -24.10
N SER A 132 11.12 -9.53 -25.15
CA SER A 132 10.15 -9.82 -26.21
C SER A 132 9.06 -10.78 -25.71
N ALA A 133 8.02 -10.98 -26.52
CA ALA A 133 6.96 -11.95 -26.21
C ALA A 133 7.47 -13.40 -26.15
N SER A 134 8.60 -13.72 -26.78
CA SER A 134 9.25 -15.04 -26.72
C SER A 134 10.18 -15.21 -25.52
N GLY A 135 10.39 -14.15 -24.73
CA GLY A 135 11.29 -14.15 -23.57
C GLY A 135 12.75 -13.80 -23.90
N GLU A 136 13.03 -13.32 -25.11
CA GLU A 136 14.34 -12.78 -25.47
C GLU A 136 14.59 -11.45 -24.76
N VAL A 137 15.78 -11.24 -24.21
CA VAL A 137 16.16 -9.98 -23.56
C VAL A 137 16.56 -8.95 -24.62
N LEU A 138 15.73 -7.92 -24.79
CA LEU A 138 15.94 -6.83 -25.75
C LEU A 138 16.82 -5.71 -25.16
N ALA A 139 16.73 -5.52 -23.84
CA ALA A 139 17.60 -4.62 -23.09
C ALA A 139 17.63 -5.02 -21.61
N GLU A 140 18.77 -4.78 -20.97
CA GLU A 140 18.97 -5.00 -19.54
C GLU A 140 19.85 -3.88 -18.98
N ARG A 141 19.56 -3.47 -17.74
CA ARG A 141 20.34 -2.47 -17.03
C ARG A 141 20.23 -2.62 -15.51
N ASP A 142 21.37 -2.57 -14.84
CA ASP A 142 21.44 -2.35 -13.40
C ASP A 142 21.35 -0.86 -13.07
N VAL A 143 20.55 -0.52 -12.06
CA VAL A 143 20.29 0.86 -11.64
C VAL A 143 20.35 1.02 -10.13
N ASP A 144 20.92 2.13 -9.68
CA ASP A 144 20.74 2.64 -8.33
C ASP A 144 19.43 3.44 -8.28
N LEU A 145 18.60 3.16 -7.28
CA LEU A 145 17.28 3.75 -7.12
C LEU A 145 17.32 4.91 -6.13
N ALA A 146 17.02 6.11 -6.65
CA ALA A 146 16.82 7.30 -5.84
C ALA A 146 15.32 7.48 -5.55
N TRP A 147 14.92 7.21 -4.30
CA TRP A 147 13.54 7.33 -3.85
C TRP A 147 13.24 8.72 -3.31
N THR A 148 12.20 9.35 -3.83
CA THR A 148 11.67 10.63 -3.34
C THR A 148 10.35 10.39 -2.63
N ARG A 149 10.23 10.81 -1.36
CA ARG A 149 8.96 10.72 -0.63
C ARG A 149 7.94 11.69 -1.23
N VAL A 150 6.73 11.20 -1.50
CA VAL A 150 5.64 11.98 -2.12
C VAL A 150 4.42 12.13 -1.22
N GLY A 151 4.44 11.54 -0.02
CA GLY A 151 3.38 11.69 0.97
C GLY A 151 3.79 11.14 2.32
N GLY A 152 2.91 11.30 3.31
CA GLY A 152 3.18 10.91 4.70
C GLY A 152 4.10 11.90 5.43
N SER A 153 4.78 11.43 6.47
CA SER A 153 5.67 12.25 7.31
C SER A 153 7.00 11.55 7.55
N GLU A 154 8.01 12.27 8.04
CA GLU A 154 9.28 11.64 8.45
C GLU A 154 9.08 10.62 9.57
N GLN A 155 8.21 10.95 10.53
CA GLN A 155 7.91 10.10 11.67
C GLN A 155 7.20 8.80 11.29
N CYS A 156 6.31 8.84 10.30
CA CYS A 156 5.47 7.70 9.92
C CYS A 156 5.87 7.03 8.61
N GLY A 157 6.87 7.57 7.93
CA GLY A 157 7.15 7.25 6.55
C GLY A 157 5.99 7.65 5.64
N GLY A 158 5.96 7.04 4.47
CA GLY A 158 4.94 7.30 3.47
C GLY A 158 5.40 6.84 2.09
N PRO A 159 4.51 6.96 1.09
CA PRO A 159 4.81 6.54 -0.26
C PRO A 159 5.97 7.34 -0.83
N ALA A 160 6.82 6.65 -1.59
CA ALA A 160 7.92 7.21 -2.33
C ALA A 160 7.89 6.75 -3.79
N THR A 161 8.52 7.55 -4.64
CA THR A 161 8.65 7.30 -6.07
C THR A 161 10.11 7.27 -6.49
N ALA A 162 10.47 6.37 -7.41
CA ALA A 162 11.78 6.33 -8.04
C ALA A 162 11.66 6.41 -9.58
N GLY A 163 12.67 7.02 -10.21
CA GLY A 163 12.74 7.20 -11.66
C GLY A 163 12.35 8.60 -12.15
N PRO A 164 12.17 8.79 -13.46
CA PRO A 164 12.11 7.74 -14.48
C PRO A 164 13.45 7.03 -14.71
N ILE A 165 13.40 5.71 -14.85
CA ILE A 165 14.54 4.86 -15.23
C ILE A 165 14.48 4.66 -16.74
N THR A 166 15.45 5.21 -17.46
CA THR A 166 15.53 5.03 -18.92
C THR A 166 16.20 3.71 -19.28
N LEU A 167 15.54 2.91 -20.11
CA LEU A 167 16.06 1.67 -20.69
C LEU A 167 16.04 1.77 -22.22
N SER A 168 17.21 1.78 -22.84
CA SER A 168 17.35 1.86 -24.30
C SER A 168 17.32 0.47 -24.91
N LEU A 169 16.37 0.24 -25.82
CA LEU A 169 16.18 -0.97 -26.60
C LEU A 169 17.19 -1.01 -27.75
N ARG A 170 17.67 -2.21 -28.10
CA ARG A 170 18.58 -2.44 -29.22
C ARG A 170 17.90 -3.25 -30.33
#